data_AF-A0A7S3MYT2-F1
#
_entry.id   AF-A0A7S3MYT2-F1
#
_cell.length_a   1.000
_cell.length_b   1.000
_cell.length_c   1.000
_cell.angle_alpha   90.00
_cell.angle_beta   90.00
_cell.angle_gamma   90.00
#
_symmetry.space_group_name_H-M   'P 1'
#
loop_
_entity.id
_entity.type
_entity.pdbx_description
1 polymer ?
#
loop_
_entity_poly.entity_id
_entity_poly.type
_entity_poly.pdbx_seq_one_letter_code
_entity_poly.pdbx_strand_id
1 'polypeptide(L)'
;DTTLKYVGAMDISYCKSNEQQAVAAFLVLSFPDLEVIYEDYHVEPNVDSLYMAGFLAFKEVPMYKVLVDRLKENKPELWPQVTFIDGNGVLHPRGFGSACHIGVQFDMPTVGIAKNLFHMDGIDKEKVKALSEPLEGGQAADLVGDSGKVWGAALRCTKE
;
A
#
# COMPACT_ATOMS: atom_id res chain seq x y z
N ASP A 1 13.04 -12.33 -19.14
CA ASP A 1 12.72 -13.26 -18.04
C ASP A 1 11.65 -12.60 -17.20
N THR A 2 10.43 -13.15 -17.22
CA THR A 2 9.22 -12.56 -16.57
C THR A 2 8.96 -13.14 -15.19
N THR A 3 9.87 -13.97 -14.68
CA THR A 3 9.74 -14.62 -13.38
C THR A 3 9.80 -13.56 -12.27
N LEU A 4 8.85 -13.59 -11.34
CA LEU A 4 8.85 -12.71 -10.16
C LEU A 4 9.96 -13.15 -9.21
N LYS A 5 10.88 -12.23 -8.90
CA LYS A 5 12.07 -12.44 -8.05
C LYS A 5 12.05 -11.55 -6.82
N TYR A 6 11.55 -10.32 -6.95
CA TYR A 6 11.57 -9.33 -5.88
C TYR A 6 10.22 -8.65 -5.69
N VAL A 7 9.76 -8.61 -4.45
CA VAL A 7 8.55 -7.88 -4.03
C VAL A 7 8.94 -6.77 -3.06
N GLY A 8 8.42 -5.57 -3.31
CA GLY A 8 8.60 -4.42 -2.45
C GLY A 8 7.48 -4.33 -1.41
N ALA A 9 7.77 -3.74 -0.25
CA ALA A 9 6.76 -3.39 0.74
C ALA A 9 7.06 -2.00 1.31
N MET A 10 6.03 -1.15 1.41
CA MET A 10 6.14 0.20 1.94
C MET A 10 5.05 0.48 2.96
N ASP A 11 5.43 1.14 4.05
CA ASP A 11 4.55 1.55 5.14
C ASP A 11 5.06 2.85 5.78
N ILE A 12 4.16 3.64 6.36
CA ILE A 12 4.47 4.85 7.12
C ILE A 12 3.75 4.80 8.46
N SER A 13 4.53 4.99 9.53
CA SER A 13 4.02 5.07 10.89
C SER A 13 4.26 6.45 11.48
N TYR A 14 3.22 7.05 12.05
CA TYR A 14 3.27 8.32 12.76
C TYR A 14 3.56 8.12 14.24
N CYS A 15 4.36 9.01 14.83
CA CYS A 15 4.70 8.95 16.24
C CYS A 15 3.49 9.36 17.09
N LYS A 16 3.09 8.50 18.04
CA LYS A 16 1.91 8.75 18.91
C LYS A 16 2.09 9.94 19.85
N SER A 17 3.31 10.26 20.26
CA SER A 17 3.61 11.40 21.12
C SER A 17 3.86 12.69 20.35
N ASN A 18 4.07 12.62 19.03
CA ASN A 18 4.27 13.76 18.15
C ASN A 18 3.83 13.45 16.71
N GLU A 19 2.61 13.86 16.34
CA GLU A 19 2.03 13.59 15.02
C GLU A 19 2.78 14.25 13.85
N GLN A 20 3.67 15.20 14.11
CA GLN A 20 4.55 15.79 13.10
C GLN A 20 5.74 14.87 12.77
N GLN A 21 6.01 13.85 13.58
CA GLN A 21 7.08 12.91 13.30
C GLN A 21 6.51 11.64 12.69
N ALA A 22 7.09 11.22 11.57
CA ALA A 22 6.76 9.96 10.92
C ALA A 22 8.02 9.18 10.55
N VAL A 23 7.86 7.86 10.39
CA VAL A 23 8.89 6.97 9.87
C VAL A 23 8.31 6.23 8.69
N ALA A 24 8.94 6.40 7.52
CA ALA A 24 8.68 5.59 6.34
C ALA A 24 9.66 4.42 6.28
N ALA A 25 9.17 3.26 5.85
CA ALA A 25 9.98 2.07 5.61
C ALA A 25 9.79 1.59 4.17
N PHE A 26 10.88 1.11 3.56
CA PHE A 26 10.86 0.42 2.28
C PHE A 26 11.70 -0.85 2.38
N LEU A 27 11.04 -2.00 2.21
CA LEU A 27 11.66 -3.32 2.18
C LEU A 27 11.62 -3.88 0.77
N VAL A 28 12.65 -4.65 0.40
CA VAL A 28 12.60 -5.57 -0.75
C VAL A 28 12.83 -6.98 -0.23
N LEU A 29 11.96 -7.89 -0.64
CA LEU A 29 12.00 -9.29 -0.27
C LEU A 29 12.27 -10.15 -1.51
N SER A 30 13.00 -11.25 -1.33
CA SER A 30 13.08 -12.31 -2.33
C SER A 30 11.72 -12.99 -2.50
N PHE A 31 11.46 -13.53 -3.69
CA PHE A 31 10.26 -14.28 -3.99
C PHE A 31 10.63 -15.59 -4.69
N PRO A 32 10.05 -16.74 -4.28
CA PRO A 32 8.92 -16.90 -3.35
C PRO A 32 9.30 -17.00 -1.86
N ASP A 33 10.59 -16.93 -1.51
CA ASP A 33 11.07 -17.24 -0.15
C ASP A 33 10.69 -16.18 0.91
N LEU A 34 10.36 -14.96 0.47
CA LEU A 34 9.98 -13.82 1.33
C LEU A 34 11.06 -13.44 2.35
N GLU A 35 12.33 -13.61 2.01
CA GLU A 35 13.44 -13.15 2.84
C GLU A 35 13.70 -11.67 2.56
N VAL A 36 13.84 -10.85 3.61
CA VAL A 36 14.21 -9.44 3.46
C VAL A 36 15.66 -9.35 2.99
N ILE A 37 15.86 -8.83 1.77
CA ILE A 37 17.18 -8.68 1.14
C ILE A 37 17.63 -7.22 1.08
N TYR A 38 16.72 -6.28 1.36
CA TYR A 38 16.99 -4.85 1.50
C TYR A 38 15.97 -4.23 2.46
N GLU A 39 16.44 -3.32 3.30
CA GLU A 39 15.64 -2.46 4.15
C GLU A 39 16.23 -1.05 4.19
N ASP A 40 15.37 -0.04 4.11
CA ASP A 40 15.74 1.35 4.37
C ASP A 40 14.58 2.07 5.09
N TYR A 41 14.97 3.05 5.91
CA TYR A 41 14.09 3.80 6.77
C TYR A 41 14.38 5.30 6.65
N HIS A 42 13.32 6.09 6.64
CA HIS A 42 13.42 7.54 6.61
C HIS A 42 12.56 8.13 7.73
N VAL A 43 13.22 8.87 8.63
CA VAL A 43 12.55 9.64 9.68
C VAL A 43 12.28 11.04 9.15
N GLU A 44 11.01 11.40 9.06
CA GLU A 44 10.56 12.77 8.77
C GLU A 44 10.19 13.45 10.09
N PRO A 45 10.99 14.42 10.58
CA PRO A 45 10.73 15.08 11.86
C PRO A 45 9.57 16.08 11.80
N ASN A 46 9.18 16.55 10.61
CA ASN A 46 8.16 17.59 10.47
C ASN A 46 7.26 17.36 9.24
N VAL A 47 6.36 16.39 9.35
CA VAL A 47 5.26 16.20 8.40
C VAL A 47 4.27 17.35 8.52
N ASP A 48 3.89 17.93 7.38
CA ASP A 48 2.86 18.97 7.32
C ASP A 48 1.58 18.51 8.05
N SER A 49 1.11 19.35 8.97
CA SER A 49 0.04 19.04 9.91
C SER A 49 -1.36 19.12 9.30
N LEU A 50 -1.55 19.63 8.08
CA LEU A 50 -2.86 19.67 7.41
C LEU A 50 -3.32 18.27 7.01
N TYR A 51 -4.01 17.57 7.92
CA TYR A 51 -4.71 16.32 7.61
C TYR A 51 -6.04 16.62 6.92
N MET A 52 -6.13 16.25 5.64
CA MET A 52 -7.40 16.17 4.93
C MET A 52 -7.66 14.73 4.53
N ALA A 53 -8.79 14.17 4.99
CA ALA A 53 -9.20 12.82 4.63
C ALA A 53 -9.25 12.66 3.10
N GLY A 54 -8.60 11.62 2.59
CA GLY A 54 -8.46 11.36 1.16
C GLY A 54 -7.32 12.11 0.45
N PHE A 55 -6.43 12.77 1.19
CA PHE A 55 -5.21 13.40 0.68
C PHE A 55 -3.93 12.87 1.37
N LEU A 56 -4.02 11.73 2.06
CA LEU A 56 -2.90 11.15 2.81
C LEU A 56 -1.67 10.92 1.93
N ALA A 57 -1.87 10.49 0.68
CA ALA A 57 -0.81 10.25 -0.29
C ALA A 57 0.12 11.46 -0.49
N PHE A 58 -0.37 12.69 -0.36
CA PHE A 58 0.46 13.90 -0.51
C PHE A 58 1.49 14.06 0.62
N LYS A 59 1.20 13.51 1.81
CA LYS A 59 2.15 13.48 2.92
C LYS A 59 3.16 12.35 2.75
N GLU A 60 2.71 11.23 2.21
CA GLU A 60 3.49 9.99 2.11
C GLU A 60 4.51 9.99 0.96
N VAL A 61 4.11 10.49 -0.21
CA VAL A 61 4.95 10.46 -1.42
C VAL A 61 6.32 11.13 -1.24
N PRO A 62 6.46 12.30 -0.60
CA PRO A 62 7.77 12.89 -0.34
C PRO A 62 8.70 11.99 0.49
N MET A 63 8.17 11.32 1.52
CA MET A 63 8.95 10.41 2.35
C MET A 63 9.36 9.15 1.58
N TYR A 64 8.44 8.56 0.81
CA TYR A 64 8.76 7.42 -0.05
C TYR A 64 9.75 7.77 -1.15
N LYS A 65 9.71 9.00 -1.68
CA LYS A 65 10.66 9.45 -2.70
C LYS A 65 12.11 9.32 -2.22
N VAL A 66 12.39 9.69 -0.96
CA VAL A 66 13.74 9.55 -0.38
C VAL A 66 14.20 8.10 -0.42
N LEU A 67 13.35 7.16 -0.03
CA LEU A 67 13.67 5.73 0.01
C LEU A 67 13.81 5.14 -1.40
N VAL A 68 12.91 5.51 -2.31
CA VAL A 68 12.94 5.08 -3.71
C VAL A 68 14.20 5.55 -4.42
N ASP A 69 14.56 6.82 -4.28
CA ASP A 69 15.76 7.39 -4.89
C ASP A 69 17.01 6.67 -4.36
N ARG A 70 17.09 6.44 -3.04
CA ARG A 70 18.20 5.68 -2.43
C ARG A 70 18.30 4.24 -2.95
N LEU A 71 17.18 3.54 -3.13
CA LEU A 71 17.22 2.19 -3.70
C LEU A 71 17.73 2.23 -5.15
N LYS A 72 17.20 3.14 -5.97
CA LYS A 72 17.62 3.32 -7.37
C LYS A 72 19.11 3.65 -7.50
N GLU A 73 19.63 4.47 -6.61
CA GLU A 73 21.03 4.91 -6.63
C GLU A 73 21.98 3.85 -6.09
N ASN A 74 21.64 3.20 -4.97
CA ASN A 74 22.58 2.36 -4.23
C ASN A 74 22.50 0.88 -4.61
N LYS A 75 21.30 0.38 -4.95
CA LYS A 75 21.01 -1.05 -5.21
C LYS A 75 19.98 -1.23 -6.34
N PRO A 76 20.20 -0.68 -7.54
CA PRO A 76 19.25 -0.78 -8.66
C PRO A 76 18.94 -2.22 -9.07
N GLU A 77 19.85 -3.16 -8.85
CA GLU A 77 19.66 -4.58 -9.10
C GLU A 77 18.58 -5.23 -8.22
N LEU A 78 18.23 -4.60 -7.10
CA LEU A 78 17.19 -5.03 -6.17
C LEU A 78 15.85 -4.33 -6.42
N TRP A 79 15.67 -3.66 -7.56
CA TRP A 79 14.42 -2.99 -7.87
C TRP A 79 13.23 -3.99 -7.90
N PRO A 80 12.18 -3.80 -7.09
CA PRO A 80 11.07 -4.74 -7.02
C PRO A 80 10.21 -4.71 -8.28
N GLN A 81 9.68 -5.87 -8.65
CA GLN A 81 8.78 -5.99 -9.82
C GLN A 81 7.33 -5.62 -9.47
N VAL A 82 6.97 -5.69 -8.19
CA VAL A 82 5.69 -5.23 -7.64
C VAL A 82 5.91 -4.77 -6.21
N THR A 83 5.25 -3.69 -5.82
CA THR A 83 5.36 -3.14 -4.46
C THR A 83 4.00 -3.10 -3.78
N PHE A 84 3.91 -3.69 -2.60
CA PHE A 84 2.75 -3.64 -1.74
C PHE A 84 2.80 -2.38 -0.87
N ILE A 85 1.72 -1.62 -0.88
CA ILE A 85 1.58 -0.37 -0.13
C ILE A 85 0.51 -0.58 0.94
N ASP A 86 0.80 -0.26 2.20
CA ASP A 86 -0.24 -0.20 3.24
C ASP A 86 -1.14 1.03 2.99
N GLY A 87 -2.16 0.84 2.17
CA GLY A 87 -2.99 1.93 1.69
C GLY A 87 -3.94 1.52 0.57
N ASN A 88 -4.88 2.40 0.28
CA ASN A 88 -5.85 2.19 -0.79
C ASN A 88 -5.24 2.48 -2.17
N GLY A 89 -5.63 1.70 -3.18
CA GLY A 89 -5.39 1.98 -4.59
C GLY A 89 -6.60 2.67 -5.23
N VAL A 90 -7.20 2.05 -6.24
CA VAL A 90 -8.39 2.57 -6.92
C VAL A 90 -9.64 2.59 -6.03
N LEU A 91 -9.67 1.77 -4.97
CA LEU A 91 -10.70 1.76 -3.92
C LEU A 91 -10.55 2.98 -3.00
N HIS A 92 -10.76 4.16 -3.57
CA HIS A 92 -10.64 5.46 -2.94
C HIS A 92 -11.76 6.38 -3.46
N PRO A 93 -12.30 7.34 -2.68
CA PRO A 93 -13.39 8.21 -3.12
C PRO A 93 -13.14 8.97 -4.43
N ARG A 94 -11.86 9.15 -4.80
CA ARG A 94 -11.41 9.79 -6.05
C ARG A 94 -10.83 8.82 -7.08
N GLY A 95 -10.93 7.50 -6.85
CA GLY A 95 -10.32 6.49 -7.70
C GLY A 95 -8.78 6.46 -7.70
N PHE A 96 -8.15 7.23 -6.81
CA PHE A 96 -6.71 7.47 -6.80
C PHE A 96 -6.19 7.59 -5.36
N GLY A 97 -6.01 6.44 -4.69
CA GLY A 97 -5.43 6.35 -3.36
C GLY A 97 -3.90 6.36 -3.35
N SER A 98 -3.30 6.14 -2.18
CA SER A 98 -1.85 6.18 -1.98
C SER A 98 -1.09 5.21 -2.90
N ALA A 99 -1.55 3.97 -3.02
CA ALA A 99 -0.89 2.99 -3.88
C ALA A 99 -0.85 3.44 -5.35
N CYS A 100 -1.97 3.99 -5.86
CA CYS A 100 -2.02 4.54 -7.22
C CYS A 100 -1.09 5.75 -7.38
N HIS A 101 -1.05 6.65 -6.40
CA HIS A 101 -0.20 7.83 -6.44
C HIS A 101 1.29 7.44 -6.47
N ILE A 102 1.72 6.56 -5.58
CA ILE A 102 3.09 6.03 -5.51
C ILE A 102 3.44 5.33 -6.84
N GLY A 103 2.56 4.47 -7.35
CA GLY A 103 2.79 3.74 -8.60
C GLY A 103 2.99 4.67 -9.80
N VAL A 104 2.12 5.68 -9.96
CA VAL A 104 2.25 6.66 -11.04
C VAL A 104 3.48 7.56 -10.84
N GLN A 105 3.75 8.00 -9.61
CA GLN A 105 4.84 8.93 -9.32
C GLN A 105 6.23 8.31 -9.54
N PHE A 106 6.39 7.02 -9.21
CA PHE A 106 7.69 6.35 -9.25
C PHE A 106 7.87 5.38 -10.41
N ASP A 107 6.85 5.27 -11.28
CA ASP A 107 6.75 4.30 -12.37
C ASP A 107 6.93 2.86 -11.87
N MET A 108 6.11 2.50 -10.89
CA MET A 108 6.17 1.24 -10.15
C MET A 108 4.84 0.49 -10.23
N PRO A 109 4.85 -0.81 -10.53
CA PRO A 109 3.68 -1.67 -10.30
C PRO A 109 3.36 -1.75 -8.81
N THR A 110 2.17 -1.32 -8.42
CA THR A 110 1.76 -1.25 -7.00
C THR A 110 0.46 -1.99 -6.73
N VAL A 111 0.38 -2.63 -5.56
CA VAL A 111 -0.86 -3.21 -5.01
C VAL A 111 -1.15 -2.54 -3.68
N GLY A 112 -2.33 -1.93 -3.55
CA GLY A 112 -2.79 -1.33 -2.29
C GLY A 112 -3.40 -2.39 -1.37
N ILE A 113 -2.83 -2.55 -0.18
CA ILE A 113 -3.31 -3.44 0.87
C ILE A 113 -3.91 -2.58 1.98
N ALA A 114 -5.21 -2.34 1.91
CA ALA A 114 -5.88 -1.42 2.82
C ALA A 114 -6.47 -2.16 4.04
N LYS A 115 -6.06 -1.74 5.24
CA LYS A 115 -6.73 -2.14 6.51
C LYS A 115 -7.92 -1.24 6.84
N ASN A 116 -7.90 0.00 6.33
CA ASN A 116 -8.97 0.98 6.49
C ASN A 116 -9.64 1.26 5.14
N LEU A 117 -10.94 0.98 5.09
CA LEU A 117 -11.77 1.14 3.92
C LEU A 117 -12.55 2.46 3.96
N PHE A 118 -12.62 3.15 2.81
CA PHE A 118 -13.54 4.26 2.62
C PHE A 118 -14.93 3.75 2.27
N HIS A 119 -15.97 4.38 2.84
CA HIS A 119 -17.32 4.15 2.35
C HIS A 119 -17.46 4.82 0.97
N MET A 120 -17.61 4.02 -0.08
CA MET A 120 -17.85 4.51 -1.44
C MET A 120 -18.63 3.49 -2.25
N ASP A 121 -19.51 3.96 -3.13
CA ASP A 121 -20.25 3.10 -4.07
C ASP A 121 -20.94 1.89 -3.40
N GLY A 122 -21.54 2.10 -2.22
CA GLY A 122 -22.18 1.05 -1.42
C GLY A 122 -21.23 0.00 -0.83
N ILE A 123 -19.92 0.23 -0.90
CA ILE A 123 -18.89 -0.59 -0.26
C ILE A 123 -18.51 0.08 1.06
N ASP A 124 -18.77 -0.62 2.16
CA ASP A 124 -18.38 -0.24 3.51
C ASP A 124 -17.71 -1.40 4.25
N LYS A 125 -17.29 -1.15 5.50
CA LYS A 125 -16.57 -2.13 6.31
C LYS A 125 -17.42 -3.37 6.60
N GLU A 126 -18.73 -3.22 6.73
CA GLU A 126 -19.65 -4.32 7.02
C GLU A 126 -19.79 -5.24 5.81
N LYS A 127 -19.96 -4.67 4.60
CA LYS A 127 -19.99 -5.42 3.35
C LYS A 127 -18.69 -6.18 3.10
N VAL A 128 -17.53 -5.52 3.28
CA VAL A 128 -16.23 -6.20 3.10
C VAL A 128 -16.06 -7.33 4.11
N LYS A 129 -16.42 -7.10 5.37
CA LYS A 129 -16.37 -8.12 6.42
C LYS A 129 -17.25 -9.31 6.07
N ALA A 130 -18.52 -9.08 5.73
CA ALA A 130 -19.48 -10.12 5.35
C ALA A 130 -19.02 -10.95 4.14
N LEU A 131 -18.32 -10.33 3.18
CA LEU A 131 -17.73 -11.04 2.03
C LEU A 131 -16.49 -11.85 2.42
N SER A 132 -15.68 -11.36 3.36
CA SER A 132 -14.42 -12.01 3.77
C SER A 132 -14.56 -13.11 4.81
N GLU A 133 -15.59 -13.06 5.66
CA GLU A 133 -15.82 -14.02 6.75
C GLU A 133 -16.02 -15.47 6.29
N PRO A 134 -16.80 -15.77 5.24
CA PRO A 134 -17.00 -17.15 4.79
C PRO A 134 -15.83 -17.70 3.95
N LEU A 135 -14.83 -16.87 3.62
CA LEU A 135 -13.70 -17.28 2.79
C LEU A 135 -12.67 -18.08 3.59
N GLU A 136 -12.15 -19.14 2.98
CA GLU A 136 -10.98 -19.85 3.48
C GLU A 136 -9.69 -19.08 3.17
N GLY A 137 -8.61 -19.37 3.91
CA GLY A 137 -7.32 -18.74 3.70
C GLY A 137 -6.78 -18.93 2.28
N GLY A 138 -6.51 -17.82 1.60
CA GLY A 138 -6.10 -17.73 0.20
C GLY A 138 -7.24 -17.43 -0.77
N GLN A 139 -8.50 -17.45 -0.32
CA GLN A 139 -9.65 -17.11 -1.16
C GLN A 139 -9.95 -15.62 -1.13
N ALA A 140 -10.46 -15.12 -2.26
CA ALA A 140 -10.86 -13.73 -2.44
C ALA A 140 -12.26 -13.63 -3.05
N ALA A 141 -12.95 -12.54 -2.75
CA ALA A 141 -14.23 -12.17 -3.36
C ALA A 141 -14.15 -10.74 -3.91
N ASP A 142 -14.70 -10.52 -5.10
CA ASP A 142 -14.72 -9.20 -5.74
C ASP A 142 -15.54 -8.20 -4.91
N LEU A 143 -14.97 -7.00 -4.74
CA LEU A 143 -15.67 -5.85 -4.16
C LEU A 143 -16.39 -5.10 -5.26
N VAL A 144 -17.63 -5.52 -5.53
CA VAL A 144 -18.53 -4.90 -6.50
C VAL A 144 -19.33 -3.79 -5.83
N GLY A 145 -19.21 -2.58 -6.37
CA GLY A 145 -19.98 -1.43 -5.92
C GLY A 145 -21.40 -1.42 -6.50
N ASP A 146 -22.26 -0.56 -5.97
CA ASP A 146 -23.66 -0.42 -6.40
C ASP A 146 -23.76 0.02 -7.88
N SER A 147 -22.74 0.71 -8.38
CA SER A 147 -22.60 1.02 -9.82
C SER A 147 -22.34 -0.21 -10.72
N GLY A 148 -22.07 -1.38 -10.14
CA GLY A 148 -21.65 -2.60 -10.85
C GLY A 148 -20.15 -2.68 -11.14
N LYS A 149 -19.37 -1.65 -10.76
CA LYS A 149 -17.92 -1.64 -10.93
C LYS A 149 -17.22 -2.50 -9.89
N VAL A 150 -16.23 -3.28 -10.31
CA VAL A 150 -15.28 -3.97 -9.41
C VAL A 150 -14.21 -2.97 -8.96
N TRP A 151 -14.11 -2.72 -7.66
CA TRP A 151 -13.14 -1.77 -7.09
C TRP A 151 -11.91 -2.43 -6.46
N GLY A 152 -11.98 -3.72 -6.18
CA GLY A 152 -10.91 -4.48 -5.54
C GLY A 152 -11.40 -5.86 -5.14
N ALA A 153 -10.73 -6.49 -4.17
CA ALA A 153 -11.14 -7.77 -3.63
C ALA A 153 -11.03 -7.79 -2.11
N ALA A 154 -11.96 -8.46 -1.44
CA ALA A 154 -11.82 -8.90 -0.06
C ALA A 154 -11.03 -10.21 -0.06
N LEU A 155 -9.88 -10.25 0.60
CA LEU A 155 -9.00 -11.42 0.65
C LEU A 155 -8.90 -11.94 2.08
N ARG A 156 -9.12 -13.24 2.28
CA ARG A 156 -8.77 -13.91 3.54
C ARG A 156 -7.32 -14.36 3.46
N CYS A 157 -6.41 -13.60 4.07
CA CYS A 157 -4.97 -13.87 3.94
C CYS A 157 -4.50 -15.11 4.72
N THR A 158 -5.07 -15.37 5.89
CA THR A 158 -4.65 -16.49 6.76
C THR A 158 -5.63 -17.65 6.67
N LYS A 159 -5.08 -18.88 6.60
CA LYS A 159 -5.79 -20.07 7.08
C LYS A 159 -5.76 -19.95 8.60
N GLU A 160 -6.90 -20.11 9.26
CA GLU A 160 -7.02 -19.92 10.72
C GLU A 160 -5.88 -20.56 11.53
#